data_AF-A0A411LNA3-F1
#
_entry.id   AF-A0A411LNA3-F1
#
_cell.length_a   1.000
_cell.length_b   1.000
_cell.length_c   1.000
_cell.angle_alpha   90.00
_cell.angle_beta   90.00
_cell.angle_gamma   90.00
#
_symmetry.space_group_name_H-M   'P 1'
#
loop_
_entity.id
_entity.type
_entity.pdbx_description
1 polymer ?
#
loop_
_entity_poly.entity_id
_entity_poly.type
_entity_poly.pdbx_seq_one_letter_code
_entity_poly.pdbx_strand_id
1 'polypeptide(L)'
;MKTPPAPPPGWLDWTGDKSWIGQVTGLPDSALHAHFGMAILVLAALVLRRAPWDWRCWLTVLVIETANEAYDLLQPFYPTDEGNLAASWFDMWSTMLWPTVILLTFRWLARRAERRG
;
A
#
# COMPACT_ATOMS: atom_id res chain seq x y z
N MET A 1 4.42 -21.78 13.63
CA MET A 1 4.06 -20.46 14.17
C MET A 1 2.76 -20.60 14.96
N LYS A 2 2.66 -19.98 16.14
CA LYS A 2 1.39 -19.95 16.89
C LYS A 2 0.42 -19.09 16.10
N THR A 3 -0.80 -19.58 15.87
CA THR A 3 -1.89 -18.75 15.38
C THR A 3 -2.02 -17.54 16.30
N PRO A 4 -2.09 -16.31 15.75
CA PRO A 4 -2.39 -15.15 16.58
C PRO A 4 -3.70 -15.41 17.34
N PRO A 5 -3.85 -14.89 18.59
CA PRO A 5 -5.11 -15.00 19.32
C PRO A 5 -6.27 -14.47 18.46
N ALA A 6 -7.52 -14.82 18.78
CA ALA A 6 -8.67 -14.23 18.08
C ALA A 6 -8.94 -12.83 18.65
N PRO A 7 -9.33 -11.83 17.82
CA PRO A 7 -9.60 -10.49 18.33
C PRO A 7 -10.86 -10.47 19.22
N PRO A 8 -11.00 -9.47 20.08
CA PRO A 8 -12.18 -9.34 20.94
C PRO A 8 -13.48 -9.28 20.11
N PRO A 9 -14.63 -9.75 20.65
CA PRO A 9 -15.90 -9.68 19.96
C PRO A 9 -16.23 -8.24 19.50
N GLY A 10 -16.49 -8.06 18.21
CA GLY A 10 -16.79 -6.75 17.59
C GLY A 10 -15.59 -6.03 16.96
N TRP A 11 -14.39 -6.61 17.02
CA TRP A 11 -13.20 -6.11 16.32
C TRP A 11 -13.04 -6.80 14.96
N LEU A 12 -12.64 -6.04 13.94
CA LEU A 12 -12.30 -6.59 12.63
C LEU A 12 -10.96 -7.35 12.75
N ASP A 13 -10.89 -8.61 12.32
CA ASP A 13 -9.66 -9.42 12.32
C ASP A 13 -8.77 -9.10 11.10
N TRP A 14 -8.49 -7.81 10.90
CA TRP A 14 -7.73 -7.34 9.74
C TRP A 14 -6.33 -7.96 9.69
N THR A 15 -5.68 -8.12 10.84
CA THR A 15 -4.36 -8.73 10.98
C THR A 15 -4.38 -10.22 10.61
N GLY A 16 -5.41 -10.96 11.06
CA GLY A 16 -5.62 -12.36 10.67
C GLY A 16 -5.83 -12.53 9.16
N ASP A 17 -6.72 -11.72 8.58
CA ASP A 17 -7.05 -11.74 7.15
C ASP A 17 -5.85 -11.38 6.26
N LYS A 18 -5.06 -10.37 6.65
CA LYS A 18 -3.80 -10.00 6.00
C LYS A 18 -2.79 -11.14 6.00
N SER A 19 -2.57 -11.74 7.17
CA SER A 19 -1.61 -12.84 7.33
C SER A 19 -1.98 -14.06 6.48
N TRP A 20 -3.28 -14.29 6.23
CA TRP A 20 -3.78 -15.35 5.35
C TRP A 20 -3.42 -15.09 3.88
N ILE A 21 -3.52 -13.85 3.40
CA ILE A 21 -3.12 -13.47 2.03
C ILE A 21 -1.63 -13.77 1.78
N GLY A 22 -0.77 -13.42 2.74
CA GLY A 22 0.66 -13.75 2.67
C GLY A 22 0.93 -15.25 2.64
N GLN A 23 0.24 -16.02 3.49
CA GLN A 23 0.41 -17.48 3.56
C GLN A 23 -0.10 -18.20 2.30
N VAL A 24 -1.17 -17.73 1.67
CA VAL A 24 -1.72 -18.36 0.46
C VAL A 24 -0.90 -18.02 -0.79
N THR A 25 -0.36 -16.80 -0.87
CA THR A 25 0.42 -16.36 -2.03
C THR A 25 1.88 -16.83 -2.00
N GLY A 26 2.43 -17.09 -0.80
CA GLY A 26 3.84 -17.41 -0.61
C GLY A 26 4.80 -16.27 -0.98
N LEU A 27 4.25 -15.07 -1.19
CA LEU A 27 5.04 -13.88 -1.51
C LEU A 27 5.61 -13.25 -0.24
N PRO A 28 6.82 -12.66 -0.32
CA PRO A 28 7.30 -11.79 0.74
C PRO A 28 6.33 -10.64 0.96
N ASP A 29 6.17 -10.23 2.20
CA ASP A 29 5.23 -9.17 2.59
C ASP A 29 5.46 -7.85 1.82
N SER A 30 6.73 -7.44 1.67
CA SER A 30 7.11 -6.28 0.85
C SER A 30 6.70 -6.38 -0.63
N ALA A 31 6.66 -7.59 -1.19
CA ALA A 31 6.15 -7.79 -2.54
C ALA A 31 4.63 -7.55 -2.58
N LEU A 32 3.89 -7.97 -1.56
CA LEU A 32 2.45 -7.69 -1.47
C LEU A 32 2.20 -6.18 -1.38
N HIS A 33 2.94 -5.46 -0.53
CA HIS A 33 2.88 -4.00 -0.44
C HIS A 33 3.09 -3.31 -1.80
N ALA A 34 4.10 -3.74 -2.56
CA ALA A 34 4.32 -3.23 -3.92
C ALA A 34 3.13 -3.50 -4.88
N HIS A 35 2.55 -4.70 -4.83
CA HIS A 35 1.40 -5.05 -5.68
C HIS A 35 0.13 -4.29 -5.26
N PHE A 36 -0.11 -4.15 -3.96
CA PHE A 36 -1.24 -3.38 -3.43
C PHE A 36 -1.12 -1.89 -3.78
N GLY A 37 0.06 -1.30 -3.63
CA GLY A 37 0.32 0.09 -4.05
C GLY A 37 -0.02 0.32 -5.53
N MET A 38 0.38 -0.61 -6.39
CA MET A 38 0.07 -0.56 -7.82
C MET A 38 -1.42 -0.79 -8.12
N ALA A 39 -2.07 -1.72 -7.42
CA ALA A 39 -3.51 -1.97 -7.56
C ALA A 39 -4.32 -0.73 -7.15
N ILE A 40 -4.00 -0.12 -6.01
CA ILE A 40 -4.65 1.12 -5.54
C ILE A 40 -4.43 2.25 -6.55
N LEU A 41 -3.22 2.40 -7.11
CA LEU A 41 -2.95 3.42 -8.11
C LEU A 41 -3.85 3.27 -9.36
N VAL A 42 -3.98 2.04 -9.87
CA VAL A 42 -4.84 1.73 -11.03
C VAL A 42 -6.31 1.99 -10.69
N LEU A 43 -6.78 1.53 -9.53
CA LEU A 43 -8.14 1.76 -9.08
C LEU A 43 -8.44 3.26 -8.91
N ALA A 44 -7.52 4.02 -8.33
CA ALA A 44 -7.63 5.46 -8.18
C ALA A 44 -7.71 6.14 -9.56
N ALA A 45 -6.89 5.73 -10.52
CA ALA A 45 -6.94 6.23 -11.89
C ALA A 45 -8.30 5.97 -12.57
N LEU A 46 -8.85 4.75 -12.38
CA LEU A 46 -10.16 4.37 -12.93
C LEU A 46 -11.30 5.17 -12.29
N VAL A 47 -11.32 5.27 -10.95
CA VAL A 47 -12.39 5.97 -10.19
C VAL A 47 -12.33 7.47 -10.43
N LEU A 48 -11.15 8.08 -10.36
CA LEU A 48 -10.97 9.52 -10.59
C LEU A 48 -11.02 9.88 -12.06
N ARG A 49 -11.01 8.89 -12.96
CA ARG A 49 -10.94 9.04 -14.42
C ARG A 49 -9.76 9.91 -14.84
N ARG A 50 -8.61 9.67 -14.21
CA ARG A 50 -7.35 10.39 -14.43
C ARG A 50 -6.28 9.43 -14.91
N ALA A 51 -5.22 9.98 -15.49
CA ALA A 51 -4.04 9.18 -15.78
C ALA A 51 -3.40 8.67 -14.47
N PRO A 52 -2.79 7.48 -14.45
CA PRO A 52 -2.09 6.96 -13.27
C PRO A 52 -0.97 7.87 -12.74
N TRP A 53 -0.36 8.69 -13.60
CA TRP A 53 0.63 9.72 -13.23
C TRP A 53 0.01 11.07 -12.84
N ASP A 54 -1.30 11.11 -12.56
CA ASP A 54 -1.93 12.25 -11.89
C ASP A 54 -1.55 12.24 -10.40
N TRP A 55 -1.21 13.41 -9.85
CA TRP A 55 -0.81 13.55 -8.45
C TRP A 55 -1.95 13.13 -7.49
N ARG A 56 -3.20 13.24 -7.95
CA ARG A 56 -4.38 12.80 -7.19
C ARG A 56 -4.40 11.29 -7.00
N CYS A 57 -4.03 10.52 -8.02
CA CYS A 57 -3.97 9.05 -7.93
C CYS A 57 -2.84 8.62 -7.00
N TRP A 58 -1.68 9.28 -7.11
CA TRP A 58 -0.55 9.07 -6.19
C TRP A 58 -0.93 9.40 -4.73
N LEU A 59 -1.64 10.52 -4.50
CA LEU A 59 -2.06 10.91 -3.16
C LEU A 59 -3.05 9.90 -2.56
N THR A 60 -3.93 9.31 -3.37
CA THR A 60 -4.83 8.24 -2.91
C THR A 60 -4.04 7.04 -2.39
N VAL A 61 -2.98 6.61 -3.08
CA VAL A 61 -2.12 5.52 -2.58
C VAL A 61 -1.48 5.91 -1.25
N LEU A 62 -0.89 7.11 -1.17
CA LEU A 62 -0.24 7.58 0.05
C LEU A 62 -1.20 7.61 1.25
N VAL A 63 -2.41 8.12 1.07
CA VAL A 63 -3.41 8.22 2.16
C VAL A 63 -3.86 6.85 2.61
N ILE A 64 -4.14 5.94 1.68
CA ILE A 64 -4.58 4.58 2.03
C ILE A 64 -3.47 3.83 2.76
N GLU A 65 -2.23 3.89 2.26
CA GLU A 65 -1.09 3.23 2.90
C GLU A 65 -0.81 3.80 4.29
N THR A 66 -0.83 5.13 4.43
CA THR A 66 -0.63 5.78 5.74
C THR A 66 -1.73 5.40 6.72
N ALA A 67 -2.99 5.28 6.27
CA ALA A 67 -4.08 4.83 7.12
C ALA A 67 -3.92 3.34 7.52
N ASN A 68 -3.41 2.51 6.61
CA ASN A 68 -3.10 1.10 6.89
C ASN A 68 -1.99 0.96 7.95
N GLU A 69 -0.86 1.64 7.75
CA GLU A 69 0.27 1.62 8.70
C GLU A 69 -0.11 2.23 10.05
N ALA A 70 -0.90 3.32 10.06
CA ALA A 70 -1.39 3.90 11.30
C ALA A 70 -2.32 2.93 12.04
N TYR A 71 -3.15 2.16 11.33
CA TYR A 71 -3.98 1.13 11.94
C TYR A 71 -3.12 0.04 12.58
N ASP A 72 -2.08 -0.43 11.87
CA ASP A 72 -1.18 -1.48 12.36
C ASP A 72 -0.37 -1.00 13.57
N LEU A 73 0.12 0.24 13.58
CA LEU A 73 0.85 0.84 14.73
C LEU A 73 -0.03 1.12 15.97
N LEU A 74 -1.33 1.38 15.77
CA LEU A 74 -2.28 1.68 16.85
C LEU A 74 -2.92 0.43 17.45
N GLN A 75 -2.66 -0.77 16.92
CA GLN A 75 -3.16 -2.05 17.43
C GLN A 75 -2.50 -2.41 18.77
N PRO A 76 -3.22 -2.37 19.91
CA PRO A 76 -2.62 -2.62 21.23
C PRO A 76 -2.49 -4.12 21.58
N PHE A 77 -3.16 -5.01 20.83
CA PHE A 77 -3.43 -6.39 21.23
C PHE A 77 -2.62 -7.45 20.47
N TYR A 78 -2.02 -7.10 19.34
CA TYR A 78 -1.13 -7.96 18.57
C TYR A 78 0.23 -7.27 18.45
N PRO A 79 1.21 -7.60 19.30
CA PRO A 79 2.59 -7.33 18.98
C PRO A 79 2.99 -8.29 17.85
N THR A 80 2.59 -8.00 16.61
CA THR A 80 3.29 -8.53 15.45
C THR A 80 4.67 -7.85 15.42
N ASP A 81 5.71 -8.57 14.98
CA ASP A 81 7.03 -7.95 14.74
C ASP A 81 6.97 -6.79 13.70
N GLU A 82 5.81 -6.62 13.06
CA GLU A 82 5.40 -5.55 12.14
C GLU A 82 5.02 -4.24 12.85
N GLY A 83 4.71 -4.25 14.16
CA GLY A 83 4.37 -3.06 14.95
C GLY A 83 5.57 -2.16 15.32
N ASN A 84 6.63 -2.15 14.50
CA ASN A 84 7.81 -1.32 14.69
C ASN A 84 7.92 -0.31 13.54
N LEU A 85 8.23 0.94 13.86
CA LEU A 85 8.45 2.03 12.89
C LEU A 85 9.38 1.66 11.73
N ALA A 86 10.35 0.78 11.96
CA ALA A 86 11.26 0.32 10.90
C ALA A 86 10.57 -0.58 9.86
N ALA A 87 9.63 -1.45 10.26
CA ALA A 87 8.84 -2.29 9.37
C ALA A 87 7.87 -1.41 8.56
N SER A 88 7.08 -0.58 9.24
CA SER A 88 6.18 0.39 8.59
C SER A 88 6.89 1.31 7.59
N TRP A 89 8.14 1.69 7.87
CA TRP A 89 8.94 2.47 6.92
C TRP A 89 9.29 1.67 5.66
N PHE A 90 9.64 0.39 5.82
CA PHE A 90 9.96 -0.50 4.70
C PHE A 90 8.73 -0.81 3.84
N ASP A 91 7.56 -0.92 4.47
CA ASP A 91 6.28 -1.17 3.81
C ASP A 91 5.81 0.06 3.04
N MET A 92 5.88 1.24 3.67
CA MET A 92 5.68 2.53 3.01
C MET A 92 6.60 2.69 1.79
N TRP A 93 7.88 2.33 1.91
CA TRP A 93 8.82 2.36 0.80
C TRP A 93 8.41 1.41 -0.32
N SER A 94 8.08 0.16 0.02
CA SER A 94 7.70 -0.89 -0.93
C SER A 94 6.42 -0.53 -1.70
N THR A 95 5.45 0.07 -1.02
CA THR A 95 4.18 0.54 -1.60
C THR A 95 4.37 1.77 -2.48
N MET A 96 5.13 2.77 -2.01
CA MET A 96 5.18 4.10 -2.65
C MET A 96 6.26 4.25 -3.73
N LEU A 97 7.25 3.35 -3.80
CA LEU A 97 8.36 3.45 -4.74
C LEU A 97 7.88 3.58 -6.19
N TRP A 98 7.10 2.61 -6.68
CA TRP A 98 6.65 2.59 -8.08
C TRP A 98 5.60 3.67 -8.41
N PRO A 99 4.58 3.93 -7.56
CA PRO A 99 3.71 5.09 -7.76
C PRO A 99 4.47 6.41 -7.91
N THR A 100 5.52 6.61 -7.11
CA THR A 100 6.36 7.83 -7.19
C THR A 100 7.18 7.86 -8.49
N VAL A 101 7.80 6.74 -8.87
CA VAL A 101 8.51 6.62 -10.16
C VAL A 101 7.56 6.95 -11.32
N ILE A 102 6.35 6.40 -11.33
CA ILE A 102 5.34 6.66 -12.37
C ILE A 102 4.94 8.14 -12.39
N LEU A 103 4.61 8.72 -11.23
CA LEU A 103 4.25 10.13 -11.13
C LEU A 103 5.34 11.04 -11.72
N LEU A 104 6.60 10.80 -11.42
CA LEU A 104 7.70 11.66 -11.87
C LEU A 104 8.06 11.42 -13.34
N THR A 105 8.22 10.16 -13.74
CA THR A 105 8.74 9.82 -15.07
C THR A 105 7.68 9.93 -16.15
N PHE A 106 6.49 9.35 -15.96
CA PHE A 106 5.44 9.36 -16.99
C PHE A 106 4.85 10.75 -17.16
N ARG A 107 4.73 11.53 -16.08
CA ARG A 107 4.33 12.94 -16.19
C ARG A 107 5.32 13.73 -17.04
N TRP A 108 6.62 13.52 -16.84
CA TRP A 108 7.65 14.21 -17.61
C TRP A 108 7.64 13.78 -19.08
N LEU A 109 7.50 12.48 -19.35
CA LEU A 109 7.39 11.94 -20.70
C LEU A 109 6.16 12.48 -21.43
N ALA A 110 5.00 12.51 -20.79
CA ALA A 110 3.76 13.06 -21.35
C ALA A 110 3.93 14.54 -21.75
N ARG A 111 4.47 15.37 -20.85
CA ARG A 111 4.79 16.78 -21.14
C ARG A 111 5.82 16.96 -22.26
N ARG A 112 6.70 15.98 -22.47
CA ARG A 112 7.67 15.99 -23.58
C ARG A 112 7.00 15.68 -24.92
N ALA A 113 6.05 14.75 -24.93
CA ALA A 113 5.28 14.41 -26.12
C ALA A 113 4.40 15.59 -26.58
N GLU A 114 3.71 16.25 -25.65
CA GLU A 114 2.88 17.44 -25.93
C GLU A 114 3.66 18.60 -26.55
N ARG A 115 4.97 18.73 -26.27
CA ARG A 115 5.82 19.81 -26.83
C ARG A 115 6.37 19.50 -28.22
N ARG A 116 6.18 18.28 -28.72
CA ARG A 116 6.71 17.82 -30.02
C ARG A 116 5.65 17.72 -31.11
N GLY A 117 4.36 17.78 -30.77
CA GLY A 117 3.24 17.84 -31.70
C GLY A 117 2.71 19.25 -31.85
#